data_AF-A0A7C9GK09-F1
#
_entry.id   AF-A0A7C9GK09-F1
#
_cell.length_a   1.000
_cell.length_b   1.000
_cell.length_c   1.000
_cell.angle_alpha   90.00
_cell.angle_beta   90.00
_cell.angle_gamma   90.00
#
_symmetry.space_group_name_H-M   'P 1'
#
loop_
_entity.id
_entity.type
_entity.pdbx_description
1 polymer ?
#
loop_
_entity_poly.entity_id
_entity_poly.type
_entity_poly.pdbx_seq_one_letter_code
_entity_poly.pdbx_strand_id
1 'polypeptide(L)'
;MSASEASAEAGRNAGNPAKRARHRTRHGFPRTVDQGYRNFLAGRLRQEQSRFRELAEHGQSPEVMVIGCCDSRVSPEVIFDASPGELFVIRNVANLVPPYAPDGALHAMSAALEFAVLALKVKHIAVLGHARCGGVRAFVEGGVPLSPGDFIGKWMEILAPAAASVGPQPQHGLADYLTRVEHVSATRALDNLMTFPWIRSRVETRILQL
;
A
#
# COMPACT_ATOMS: atom_id res chain seq x y z
N MET A 1 -63.43 -33.37 -9.52
CA MET A 1 -64.19 -32.11 -9.70
C MET A 1 -63.22 -30.97 -9.54
N SER A 2 -62.92 -30.10 -10.48
CA SER A 2 -63.23 -29.97 -11.92
C SER A 2 -62.28 -28.87 -12.44
N ALA A 3 -61.73 -29.08 -13.62
CA ALA A 3 -61.07 -28.06 -14.42
C ALA A 3 -62.10 -27.24 -15.22
N SER A 4 -61.81 -25.98 -15.50
CA SER A 4 -62.23 -25.19 -16.68
C SER A 4 -61.61 -23.78 -16.56
N GLU A 5 -60.59 -23.41 -17.34
CA GLU A 5 -60.70 -22.78 -18.69
C GLU A 5 -61.25 -21.34 -18.62
N ALA A 6 -60.76 -20.30 -19.30
CA ALA A 6 -59.73 -20.16 -20.34
C ALA A 6 -59.32 -18.67 -20.53
N SER A 7 -58.10 -18.50 -21.07
CA SER A 7 -57.60 -17.59 -22.11
C SER A 7 -58.07 -16.13 -22.31
N ALA A 8 -57.09 -15.22 -22.42
CA ALA A 8 -56.74 -14.43 -23.63
C ALA A 8 -55.67 -13.37 -23.25
N GLU A 9 -54.40 -13.51 -23.70
CA GLU A 9 -53.76 -12.73 -24.79
C GLU A 9 -53.76 -11.20 -24.59
N ALA A 10 -52.73 -10.40 -24.88
CA ALA A 10 -51.36 -10.56 -25.34
C ALA A 10 -50.73 -9.16 -25.20
N GLY A 11 -49.47 -9.07 -24.80
CA GLY A 11 -48.79 -7.79 -24.62
C GLY A 11 -47.29 -7.95 -24.79
N ARG A 12 -46.89 -8.24 -26.03
CA ARG A 12 -45.49 -8.35 -26.45
C ARG A 12 -44.72 -7.09 -26.05
N ASN A 13 -43.71 -7.23 -25.19
CA ASN A 13 -42.56 -6.34 -25.23
C ASN A 13 -41.28 -7.18 -25.17
N ALA A 14 -41.04 -7.89 -26.27
CA ALA A 14 -39.73 -8.45 -26.57
C ALA A 14 -38.78 -7.25 -26.77
N GLY A 15 -38.19 -6.81 -25.66
CA GLY A 15 -37.14 -5.78 -25.67
C GLY A 15 -36.02 -6.24 -26.59
N ASN A 16 -35.86 -5.52 -27.70
CA ASN A 16 -34.86 -5.76 -28.75
C ASN A 16 -33.48 -6.11 -28.14
N PRO A 17 -32.93 -7.32 -28.38
CA PRO A 17 -31.63 -7.73 -27.83
C PRO A 17 -30.47 -6.83 -28.31
N ALA A 18 -30.66 -6.09 -29.41
CA ALA A 18 -29.66 -5.14 -29.93
C ALA A 18 -29.53 -3.85 -29.10
N LYS A 19 -30.45 -3.55 -28.16
CA LYS A 19 -30.35 -2.36 -27.29
C LYS A 19 -29.66 -2.60 -25.95
N ARG A 20 -29.25 -3.84 -25.65
CA ARG A 20 -28.38 -4.20 -24.49
C ARG A 20 -26.89 -4.19 -24.80
N ALA A 21 -26.48 -3.74 -25.98
CA ALA A 21 -25.09 -3.43 -26.31
C ALA A 21 -24.76 -1.96 -25.96
N ARG A 22 -25.11 -1.51 -24.75
CA ARG A 22 -24.70 -0.17 -24.29
C ARG A 22 -23.26 -0.25 -23.79
N HIS A 23 -22.35 0.15 -24.67
CA HIS A 23 -21.11 0.86 -24.34
C HIS A 23 -20.20 0.16 -23.30
N ARG A 24 -19.76 -1.06 -23.62
CA ARG A 24 -18.46 -1.52 -23.10
C ARG A 24 -17.38 -0.75 -23.84
N THR A 25 -17.04 0.45 -23.37
CA THR A 25 -15.74 1.03 -23.71
C THR A 25 -14.70 0.02 -23.24
N ARG A 26 -14.12 -0.74 -24.17
CA ARG A 26 -12.88 -1.49 -23.92
C ARG A 26 -11.81 -0.44 -23.65
N HIS A 27 -11.71 0.02 -22.41
CA HIS A 27 -10.51 0.70 -21.96
C HIS A 27 -9.41 -0.37 -22.00
N GLY A 28 -8.67 -0.39 -23.11
CA GLY A 28 -7.46 -1.20 -23.22
C GLY A 28 -6.47 -0.78 -22.14
N PHE A 29 -5.49 -1.63 -21.89
CA PHE A 29 -4.42 -1.31 -20.96
C PHE A 29 -3.78 0.06 -21.32
N PRO A 30 -3.44 0.92 -20.34
CA PRO A 30 -2.95 2.25 -20.64
C PRO A 30 -1.69 2.22 -21.51
N ARG A 31 -1.78 2.80 -22.71
CA ARG A 31 -0.65 2.84 -23.67
C ARG A 31 0.61 3.48 -23.08
N THR A 32 0.45 4.39 -22.12
CA THR A 32 1.57 5.02 -21.41
C THR A 32 2.37 4.03 -20.58
N VAL A 33 1.71 3.08 -19.90
CA VAL A 33 2.38 2.04 -19.12
C VAL A 33 3.06 1.02 -20.04
N ASP A 34 2.37 0.61 -21.12
CA ASP A 34 2.96 -0.25 -22.16
C ASP A 34 4.22 0.38 -22.76
N GLN A 35 4.14 1.65 -23.14
CA GLN A 35 5.26 2.37 -23.71
C GLN A 35 6.38 2.57 -22.68
N GLY A 36 6.05 2.82 -21.41
CA GLY A 36 7.00 2.90 -20.32
C GLY A 36 7.82 1.62 -20.15
N TYR A 37 7.17 0.45 -20.21
CA TYR A 37 7.86 -0.83 -20.16
C TYR A 37 8.78 -1.04 -21.37
N ARG A 38 8.34 -0.68 -22.59
CA ARG A 38 9.21 -0.74 -23.77
C ARG A 38 10.41 0.20 -23.66
N ASN A 39 10.23 1.39 -23.08
CA ASN A 39 11.30 2.33 -22.81
C ASN A 39 12.28 1.76 -21.78
N PHE A 40 11.81 1.05 -20.75
CA PHE A 40 12.68 0.35 -19.80
C PHE A 40 13.53 -0.72 -20.50
N LEU A 41 12.91 -1.58 -21.31
CA LEU A 41 13.62 -2.62 -22.07
C LEU A 41 14.65 -2.02 -23.04
N ALA A 42 14.33 -0.89 -23.66
CA ALA A 42 15.19 -0.24 -24.64
C ALA A 42 16.23 0.74 -24.04
N GLY A 43 15.98 1.24 -22.84
CA GLY A 43 16.83 2.21 -22.17
C GLY A 43 17.55 1.54 -21.01
N ARG A 44 16.99 1.75 -19.81
CA ARG A 44 17.60 1.40 -18.52
C ARG A 44 18.11 -0.03 -18.45
N LEU A 45 17.31 -1.02 -18.90
CA LEU A 45 17.73 -2.43 -18.86
C LEU A 45 19.01 -2.70 -19.68
N ARG A 46 19.17 -2.04 -20.83
CA ARG A 46 20.38 -2.17 -21.66
C ARG A 46 21.57 -1.43 -21.06
N GLN A 47 21.32 -0.24 -20.49
CA GLN A 47 22.36 0.58 -19.88
C GLN A 47 22.89 -0.05 -18.60
N GLU A 48 22.03 -0.67 -17.79
CA GLU A 48 22.37 -1.32 -16.52
C GLU A 48 22.43 -2.86 -16.63
N GLN A 49 22.74 -3.39 -17.81
CA GLN A 49 22.61 -4.83 -18.09
C GLN A 49 23.49 -5.69 -17.17
N SER A 50 24.70 -5.23 -16.82
CA SER A 50 25.57 -5.92 -15.88
C SER A 50 24.91 -6.10 -14.52
N ARG A 51 24.34 -5.02 -13.96
CA ARG A 51 23.66 -5.01 -12.67
C ARG A 51 22.44 -5.94 -12.66
N PHE A 52 21.61 -5.88 -13.70
CA PHE A 52 20.46 -6.79 -13.79
C PHE A 52 20.86 -8.25 -13.92
N ARG A 53 21.96 -8.57 -14.62
CA ARG A 53 22.50 -9.95 -14.66
C ARG A 53 23.01 -10.38 -13.30
N GLU A 54 23.80 -9.53 -12.63
CA GLU A 54 24.32 -9.82 -11.30
C GLU A 54 23.20 -10.13 -10.30
N LEU A 55 22.13 -9.31 -10.29
CA LEU A 55 20.95 -9.55 -9.45
C LEU A 55 20.20 -10.84 -9.81
N ALA A 56 20.16 -11.21 -11.10
CA ALA A 56 19.50 -12.42 -11.54
C ALA A 56 20.30 -13.69 -11.21
N GLU A 57 21.64 -13.62 -11.27
CA GLU A 57 22.55 -14.74 -11.07
C GLU A 57 22.88 -14.97 -9.59
N HIS A 58 22.96 -13.90 -8.79
CA HIS A 58 23.42 -13.94 -7.41
C HIS A 58 22.37 -13.51 -6.38
N GLY A 59 21.23 -13.01 -6.83
CA GLY A 59 20.15 -12.53 -5.97
C GLY A 59 20.37 -11.08 -5.49
N GLN A 60 19.52 -10.64 -4.56
CA GLN A 60 19.54 -9.29 -4.00
C GLN A 60 20.17 -9.28 -2.59
N SER A 61 20.88 -8.19 -2.27
CA SER A 61 21.41 -7.92 -0.93
C SER A 61 21.27 -6.43 -0.55
N PRO A 62 20.03 -5.90 -0.49
CA PRO A 62 19.81 -4.49 -0.16
C PRO A 62 20.24 -4.22 1.29
N GLU A 63 20.84 -3.05 1.54
CA GLU A 63 21.20 -2.64 2.91
C GLU A 63 20.04 -1.94 3.63
N VAL A 64 19.07 -1.41 2.89
CA VAL A 64 17.98 -0.59 3.43
C VAL A 64 16.64 -1.17 3.03
N MET A 65 15.75 -1.34 4.01
CA MET A 65 14.33 -1.51 3.80
C MET A 65 13.62 -0.16 3.87
N VAL A 66 12.72 0.14 2.93
CA VAL A 66 11.86 1.33 2.99
C VAL A 66 10.39 0.92 3.11
N ILE A 67 9.71 1.48 4.12
CA ILE A 67 8.28 1.36 4.32
C ILE A 67 7.63 2.65 3.81
N GLY A 68 6.94 2.58 2.68
CA GLY A 68 6.35 3.74 2.01
C GLY A 68 4.84 3.67 1.87
N CYS A 69 4.23 4.79 1.47
CA CYS A 69 2.80 4.84 1.17
C CYS A 69 2.55 4.37 -0.27
N CYS A 70 1.40 3.75 -0.55
CA CYS A 70 0.95 3.44 -1.92
C CYS A 70 0.59 4.69 -2.75
N ASP A 71 0.71 5.88 -2.18
CA ASP A 71 0.49 7.15 -2.88
C ASP A 71 1.34 7.25 -4.16
N SER A 72 0.70 7.43 -5.30
CA SER A 72 1.37 7.49 -6.62
C SER A 72 2.41 8.61 -6.75
N ARG A 73 2.42 9.60 -5.85
CA ARG A 73 3.39 10.71 -5.81
C ARG A 73 4.68 10.35 -5.06
N VAL A 74 4.70 9.21 -4.36
CA VAL A 74 5.76 8.85 -3.40
C VAL A 74 6.35 7.49 -3.76
N SER A 75 7.16 7.45 -4.83
CA SER A 75 7.97 6.26 -5.16
C SER A 75 9.31 6.35 -4.44
N PRO A 76 9.61 5.44 -3.48
CA PRO A 76 10.89 5.45 -2.78
C PRO A 76 12.10 5.41 -3.71
N GLU A 77 12.05 4.57 -4.73
CA GLU A 77 13.16 4.38 -5.68
C GLU A 77 13.45 5.64 -6.48
N VAL A 78 12.41 6.42 -6.83
CA VAL A 78 12.57 7.71 -7.51
C VAL A 78 13.06 8.79 -6.55
N ILE A 79 12.51 8.85 -5.33
CA ILE A 79 12.86 9.87 -4.33
C ILE A 79 14.31 9.74 -3.88
N PHE A 80 14.80 8.51 -3.72
CA PHE A 80 16.17 8.23 -3.29
C PHE A 80 17.15 8.04 -4.45
N ASP A 81 16.71 8.20 -5.70
CA ASP A 81 17.50 7.90 -6.90
C ASP A 81 18.16 6.50 -6.84
N ALA A 82 17.39 5.52 -6.35
CA ALA A 82 17.90 4.19 -6.10
C ALA A 82 17.96 3.34 -7.37
N SER A 83 19.02 2.57 -7.47
CA SER A 83 19.23 1.56 -8.49
C SER A 83 18.67 0.19 -8.06
N PRO A 84 18.40 -0.72 -9.00
CA PRO A 84 17.85 -2.04 -8.68
C PRO A 84 18.68 -2.79 -7.63
N GLY A 85 18.04 -3.32 -6.60
CA GLY A 85 18.72 -4.07 -5.52
C GLY A 85 19.31 -3.22 -4.38
N GLU A 86 19.23 -1.88 -4.43
CA GLU A 86 19.65 -1.03 -3.29
C GLU A 86 18.62 -0.98 -2.17
N LEU A 87 17.32 -0.98 -2.51
CA LEU A 87 16.23 -0.89 -1.56
C LEU A 87 15.37 -2.15 -1.58
N PHE A 88 15.00 -2.63 -0.39
CA PHE A 88 13.87 -3.55 -0.22
C PHE A 88 12.62 -2.75 0.16
N VAL A 89 11.63 -2.68 -0.72
CA VAL A 89 10.51 -1.74 -0.55
C VAL A 89 9.20 -2.48 -0.26
N ILE A 90 8.50 -2.05 0.78
CA ILE A 90 7.08 -2.37 0.99
C ILE A 90 6.25 -1.10 1.01
N ARG A 91 5.10 -1.14 0.33
CA ARG A 91 4.17 -0.02 0.26
C ARG A 91 2.78 -0.44 0.69
N ASN A 92 2.16 0.35 1.57
CA ASN A 92 0.78 0.16 2.01
C ASN A 92 0.07 1.50 2.17
N VAL A 93 -1.21 1.50 2.53
CA VAL A 93 -1.96 2.75 2.76
C VAL A 93 -1.40 3.45 4.00
N ALA A 94 -0.94 4.69 3.84
CA ALA A 94 -0.39 5.52 4.92
C ALA A 94 0.89 5.00 5.61
N ASN A 95 1.68 4.13 4.93
CA ASN A 95 3.00 3.67 5.41
C ASN A 95 2.98 3.15 6.87
N LEU A 96 1.92 2.44 7.24
CA LEU A 96 1.69 1.96 8.60
C LEU A 96 2.39 0.64 8.85
N VAL A 97 2.80 0.44 10.10
CA VAL A 97 3.34 -0.83 10.61
C VAL A 97 2.42 -1.31 11.73
N PRO A 98 1.69 -2.42 11.57
CA PRO A 98 0.96 -3.04 12.67
C PRO A 98 1.93 -3.56 13.74
N PRO A 99 1.51 -3.62 15.03
CA PRO A 99 2.28 -4.32 16.06
C PRO A 99 2.50 -5.80 15.72
N TYR A 100 3.55 -6.40 16.30
CA TYR A 100 3.85 -7.82 16.16
C TYR A 100 2.70 -8.69 16.71
N ALA A 101 2.12 -9.51 15.82
CA ALA A 101 1.04 -10.44 16.13
C ALA A 101 1.28 -11.79 15.41
N PRO A 102 1.93 -12.77 16.07
CA PRO A 102 2.18 -14.09 15.49
C PRO A 102 0.95 -15.00 15.64
N ASP A 103 -0.20 -14.54 15.17
CA ASP A 103 -1.51 -15.19 15.34
C ASP A 103 -1.84 -16.22 14.23
N GLY A 104 -0.93 -16.44 13.28
CA GLY A 104 -1.11 -17.35 12.14
C GLY A 104 -1.93 -16.77 10.99
N ALA A 105 -2.37 -15.50 11.07
CA ALA A 105 -3.03 -14.83 9.96
C ALA A 105 -2.03 -14.30 8.91
N LEU A 106 -2.55 -13.90 7.75
CA LEU A 106 -1.76 -13.41 6.64
C LEU A 106 -1.40 -11.93 6.82
N HIS A 107 -0.21 -11.66 7.35
CA HIS A 107 0.30 -10.31 7.61
C HIS A 107 1.38 -9.91 6.62
N ALA A 108 1.00 -9.27 5.50
CA ALA A 108 1.94 -8.86 4.46
C ALA A 108 3.09 -7.97 4.99
N MET A 109 2.78 -7.04 5.91
CA MET A 109 3.77 -6.17 6.53
C MET A 109 4.77 -6.97 7.39
N SER A 110 4.27 -7.86 8.26
CA SER A 110 5.10 -8.69 9.13
C SER A 110 5.99 -9.65 8.34
N ALA A 111 5.45 -10.28 7.30
CA ALA A 111 6.20 -11.17 6.41
C ALA A 111 7.33 -10.43 5.67
N ALA A 112 7.07 -9.22 5.18
CA ALA A 112 8.09 -8.41 4.53
C ALA A 112 9.19 -7.96 5.48
N LEU A 113 8.86 -7.54 6.71
CA LEU A 113 9.85 -7.20 7.72
C LEU A 113 10.70 -8.42 8.10
N GLU A 114 10.06 -9.58 8.29
CA GLU A 114 10.76 -10.82 8.64
C GLU A 114 11.73 -11.22 7.53
N PHE A 115 11.30 -11.16 6.27
CA PHE A 115 12.17 -11.44 5.13
C PHE A 115 13.33 -10.45 5.04
N ALA A 116 13.07 -9.15 5.16
CA ALA A 116 14.11 -8.12 5.09
C ALA A 116 15.17 -8.30 6.19
N VAL A 117 14.76 -8.52 7.44
CA VAL A 117 15.66 -8.53 8.59
C VAL A 117 16.29 -9.91 8.81
N LEU A 118 15.53 -11.00 8.64
CA LEU A 118 16.01 -12.35 8.90
C LEU A 118 16.57 -13.05 7.67
N ALA A 119 16.05 -12.80 6.45
CA ALA A 119 16.59 -13.42 5.25
C ALA A 119 17.64 -12.52 4.58
N LEU A 120 17.28 -11.27 4.24
CA LEU A 120 18.17 -10.35 3.53
C LEU A 120 19.19 -9.64 4.41
N LYS A 121 18.97 -9.64 5.74
CA LYS A 121 19.84 -8.99 6.72
C LYS A 121 20.08 -7.51 6.43
N VAL A 122 19.01 -6.79 6.06
CA VAL A 122 19.08 -5.32 5.92
C VAL A 122 19.66 -4.70 7.19
N LYS A 123 20.43 -3.62 7.02
CA LYS A 123 21.09 -2.88 8.11
C LYS A 123 20.27 -1.68 8.56
N HIS A 124 19.36 -1.21 7.72
CA HIS A 124 18.52 -0.04 7.99
C HIS A 124 17.06 -0.30 7.63
N ILE A 125 16.13 0.25 8.40
CA ILE A 125 14.70 0.33 8.04
C ILE A 125 14.29 1.80 8.13
N ALA A 126 13.82 2.38 7.03
CA ALA A 126 13.31 3.74 6.98
C ALA A 126 11.79 3.76 6.80
N VAL A 127 11.08 4.51 7.64
CA VAL A 127 9.66 4.82 7.45
C VAL A 127 9.52 6.12 6.68
N LEU A 128 9.09 6.04 5.42
CA LEU A 128 8.89 7.20 4.56
C LEU A 128 7.45 7.71 4.66
N GLY A 129 7.23 8.60 5.63
CA GLY A 129 6.02 9.43 5.69
C GLY A 129 5.97 10.46 4.56
N HIS A 130 4.79 11.04 4.31
CA HIS A 130 4.64 12.08 3.28
C HIS A 130 3.49 13.05 3.59
N ALA A 131 3.61 14.25 3.04
CA ALA A 131 2.58 15.28 3.19
C ALA A 131 1.30 14.96 2.40
N ARG A 132 0.16 15.41 2.93
CA ARG A 132 -1.17 15.28 2.31
C ARG A 132 -1.52 13.83 1.98
N CYS A 133 -1.31 12.94 2.95
CA CYS A 133 -1.62 11.53 2.84
C CYS A 133 -3.13 11.29 2.80
N GLY A 134 -3.59 10.64 1.72
CA GLY A 134 -5.02 10.33 1.56
C GLY A 134 -5.56 9.43 2.66
N GLY A 135 -4.78 8.45 3.13
CA GLY A 135 -5.17 7.56 4.23
C GLY A 135 -5.32 8.32 5.56
N VAL A 136 -4.34 9.13 5.93
CA VAL A 136 -4.39 9.97 7.14
C VAL A 136 -5.57 10.93 7.09
N ARG A 137 -5.75 11.62 5.96
CA ARG A 137 -6.87 12.54 5.77
C ARG A 137 -8.21 11.84 5.92
N ALA A 138 -8.39 10.69 5.27
CA ALA A 138 -9.65 9.97 5.29
C ALA A 138 -10.00 9.45 6.70
N PHE A 139 -8.98 9.04 7.47
CA PHE A 139 -9.15 8.69 8.89
C PHE A 139 -9.57 9.90 9.74
N VAL A 140 -8.87 11.04 9.60
CA VAL A 140 -9.14 12.25 10.40
C VAL A 140 -10.49 12.86 10.07
N GLU A 141 -10.88 12.93 8.80
CA GLU A 141 -12.16 13.52 8.38
C GLU A 141 -13.37 12.61 8.68
N GLY A 142 -13.16 11.44 9.31
CA GLY A 142 -14.23 10.54 9.75
C GLY A 142 -15.06 9.97 8.60
N GLY A 143 -14.45 9.82 7.43
CA GLY A 143 -15.16 9.53 6.19
C GLY A 143 -15.67 8.09 6.08
N VAL A 144 -16.78 7.74 6.75
CA VAL A 144 -17.59 6.51 6.54
C VAL A 144 -16.73 5.23 6.78
N PRO A 145 -17.27 3.99 6.89
CA PRO A 145 -16.41 2.84 6.60
C PRO A 145 -15.76 3.07 5.24
N LEU A 146 -14.43 3.24 5.23
CA LEU A 146 -13.63 3.63 4.05
C LEU A 146 -13.86 2.68 2.86
N SER A 147 -14.39 1.48 3.12
CA SER A 147 -15.17 0.72 2.16
C SER A 147 -16.23 -0.16 2.88
N PRO A 148 -17.29 -0.60 2.19
CA PRO A 148 -18.23 -1.61 2.70
C PRO A 148 -17.59 -2.98 3.03
N GLY A 149 -16.33 -3.19 2.63
CA GLY A 149 -15.46 -4.30 3.03
C GLY A 149 -14.35 -3.82 3.97
N ASP A 150 -14.43 -4.24 5.22
CA ASP A 150 -13.64 -3.88 6.41
C ASP A 150 -12.10 -3.73 6.33
N PHE A 151 -11.45 -3.98 5.20
CA PHE A 151 -9.97 -3.94 5.11
C PHE A 151 -9.41 -2.55 5.39
N ILE A 152 -9.92 -1.50 4.73
CA ILE A 152 -9.38 -0.15 4.88
C ILE A 152 -9.72 0.41 6.27
N GLY A 153 -10.95 0.19 6.76
CA GLY A 153 -11.37 0.63 8.10
C GLY A 153 -10.46 0.04 9.18
N LYS A 154 -10.35 -1.29 9.25
CA LYS A 154 -9.49 -1.99 10.22
C LYS A 154 -8.02 -1.61 10.06
N TRP A 155 -7.54 -1.45 8.82
CA TRP A 155 -6.17 -1.00 8.56
C TRP A 155 -5.91 0.39 9.14
N MET A 156 -6.85 1.32 8.95
CA MET A 156 -6.68 2.69 9.44
C MET A 156 -6.85 2.82 10.96
N GLU A 157 -7.41 1.84 11.67
CA GLU A 157 -7.41 1.82 13.15
C GLU A 157 -6.00 1.85 13.74
N ILE A 158 -4.98 1.37 13.01
CA ILE A 158 -3.57 1.45 13.41
C ILE A 158 -3.14 2.91 13.64
N LEU A 159 -3.79 3.87 12.96
CA LEU A 159 -3.51 5.30 13.08
C LEU A 159 -4.15 5.94 14.33
N ALA A 160 -5.14 5.30 14.96
CA ALA A 160 -5.90 5.88 16.05
C ALA A 160 -5.05 6.32 17.26
N PRO A 161 -4.05 5.54 17.72
CA PRO A 161 -3.16 5.98 18.79
C PRO A 161 -2.34 7.21 18.43
N ALA A 162 -1.91 7.33 17.16
CA ALA A 162 -1.15 8.49 16.69
C ALA A 162 -2.03 9.74 16.70
N ALA A 163 -3.23 9.66 16.12
CA ALA A 163 -4.18 10.79 16.13
C ALA A 163 -4.58 11.21 17.54
N ALA A 164 -4.85 10.25 18.44
CA ALA A 164 -5.18 10.53 19.83
C ALA A 164 -4.05 11.30 20.56
N SER A 165 -2.78 10.98 20.28
CA SER A 165 -1.63 11.68 20.88
C SER A 165 -1.40 13.10 20.35
N VAL A 166 -1.87 13.41 19.14
CA VAL A 166 -1.88 14.79 18.61
C VAL A 166 -2.97 15.64 19.28
N GLY A 167 -4.01 14.99 19.80
CA GLY A 167 -5.15 15.63 20.45
C GLY A 167 -6.34 15.84 19.51
N PRO A 168 -7.40 16.52 19.99
CA PRO A 168 -8.63 16.70 19.23
C PRO A 168 -8.40 17.54 17.97
N GLN A 169 -9.18 17.25 16.93
CA GLN A 169 -9.17 18.04 15.71
C GLN A 169 -9.55 19.50 16.03
N PRO A 170 -8.79 20.48 15.54
CA PRO A 170 -9.08 21.89 15.78
C PRO A 170 -10.24 22.36 14.89
N GLN A 171 -10.93 23.43 15.31
CA GLN A 171 -11.96 24.07 14.48
C GLN A 171 -11.37 24.72 13.21
N HIS A 172 -10.11 25.14 13.26
CA HIS A 172 -9.39 25.81 12.17
C HIS A 172 -7.98 25.19 12.04
N GLY A 173 -7.37 25.24 10.85
CA GLY A 173 -6.01 24.70 10.65
C GLY A 173 -5.95 23.18 10.48
N LEU A 174 -6.91 22.60 9.74
CA LEU A 174 -6.92 21.17 9.43
C LEU A 174 -5.63 20.70 8.74
N ALA A 175 -5.07 21.50 7.83
CA ALA A 175 -3.83 21.14 7.13
C ALA A 175 -2.67 20.90 8.10
N ASP A 176 -2.46 21.82 9.07
CA ASP A 176 -1.40 21.67 10.07
C ASP A 176 -1.67 20.50 11.01
N TYR A 177 -2.94 20.26 11.36
CA TYR A 177 -3.34 19.09 12.14
C TYR A 177 -3.00 17.79 11.40
N LEU A 178 -3.35 17.68 10.12
CA LEU A 178 -3.03 16.51 9.29
C LEU A 178 -1.52 16.28 9.22
N THR A 179 -0.72 17.33 9.01
CA THR A 179 0.74 17.23 9.00
C THR A 179 1.30 16.72 10.34
N ARG A 180 0.76 17.16 11.48
CA ARG A 180 1.16 16.59 12.78
C ARG A 180 0.81 15.11 12.90
N VAL A 181 -0.39 14.71 12.46
CA VAL A 181 -0.80 13.29 12.47
C VAL A 181 0.10 12.46 11.54
N GLU A 182 0.45 12.97 10.36
CA GLU A 182 1.39 12.32 9.42
C GLU A 182 2.76 12.07 10.07
N HIS A 183 3.33 13.06 10.76
CA HIS A 183 4.60 12.91 11.48
C HIS A 183 4.51 11.91 12.63
N VAL A 184 3.52 12.06 13.50
CA VAL A 184 3.36 11.17 14.67
C VAL A 184 3.07 9.74 14.23
N SER A 185 2.33 9.54 13.14
CA SER A 185 2.11 8.23 12.53
C SER A 185 3.42 7.55 12.13
N ALA A 186 4.34 8.29 11.50
CA ALA A 186 5.64 7.76 11.12
C ALA A 186 6.47 7.37 12.36
N THR A 187 6.49 8.20 13.41
CA THR A 187 7.14 7.85 14.68
C THR A 187 6.52 6.61 15.31
N ARG A 188 5.19 6.51 15.33
CA ARG A 188 4.48 5.35 15.89
C ARG A 188 4.78 4.06 15.12
N ALA A 189 5.00 4.14 13.81
CA ALA A 189 5.45 2.99 13.03
C ALA A 189 6.81 2.48 13.50
N LEU A 190 7.75 3.37 13.88
CA LEU A 190 9.03 2.99 14.50
C LEU A 190 8.82 2.30 15.86
N ASP A 191 7.91 2.80 16.68
CA ASP A 191 7.55 2.15 17.95
C ASP A 191 7.00 0.73 17.71
N ASN A 192 6.15 0.57 16.69
CA ASN A 192 5.58 -0.72 16.34
C ASN A 192 6.64 -1.68 15.80
N LEU A 193 7.65 -1.21 15.07
CA LEU A 193 8.81 -2.04 14.68
C LEU A 193 9.52 -2.63 15.92
N MET A 194 9.63 -1.86 17.01
CA MET A 194 10.23 -2.34 18.26
C MET A 194 9.38 -3.38 19.00
N THR A 195 8.14 -3.65 18.57
CA THR A 195 7.34 -4.75 19.11
C THR A 195 7.74 -6.12 18.53
N PHE A 196 8.47 -6.14 17.41
CA PHE A 196 9.02 -7.37 16.82
C PHE A 196 10.29 -7.77 17.56
N PRO A 197 10.34 -8.92 18.26
CA PRO A 197 11.47 -9.27 19.13
C PRO A 197 12.82 -9.30 18.39
N TRP A 198 12.82 -9.76 17.14
CA TRP A 198 14.02 -9.87 16.31
C TRP A 198 14.47 -8.55 15.67
N ILE A 199 13.59 -7.55 15.56
CA ILE A 199 13.99 -6.17 15.22
C ILE A 199 14.61 -5.55 16.46
N ARG A 200 13.89 -5.55 17.58
CA ARG A 200 14.33 -4.97 18.85
C ARG A 200 15.73 -5.42 19.23
N SER A 201 15.97 -6.74 19.25
CA SER A 201 17.27 -7.30 19.59
C SER A 201 18.40 -6.81 18.67
N ARG A 202 18.14 -6.64 17.37
CA ARG A 202 19.14 -6.14 16.40
C ARG A 202 19.39 -4.64 16.52
N VAL A 203 18.37 -3.87 16.89
CA VAL A 203 18.51 -2.44 17.19
C VAL A 203 19.33 -2.24 18.46
N GLU A 204 19.01 -2.98 19.53
CA GLU A 204 19.74 -2.94 20.81
C GLU A 204 21.21 -3.35 20.66
N THR A 205 21.51 -4.27 19.75
CA THR A 205 22.88 -4.70 19.41
C THR A 205 23.55 -3.88 18.30
N ARG A 206 22.88 -2.84 17.78
CA ARG A 206 23.36 -1.94 16.72
C ARG A 206 23.71 -2.64 15.38
N ILE A 207 23.10 -3.80 15.14
CA ILE A 207 23.17 -4.52 13.85
C ILE A 207 22.14 -3.95 12.87
N LEU A 208 21.04 -3.40 13.39
CA LEU A 208 19.96 -2.77 12.65
C LEU A 208 19.74 -1.35 13.16
N GLN A 209 19.49 -0.41 12.26
CA GLN A 209 19.09 0.96 12.59
C GLN A 209 17.69 1.25 12.03
N LEU A 210 16.88 1.96 12.81
CA LEU A 210 15.59 2.50 12.41
C LEU A 210 15.70 4.00 12.14
#